data_AF-A0A7D5VTI9-F1
#
_entry.id   AF-A0A7D5VTI9-F1
#
_cell.length_a   1.000
_cell.length_b   1.000
_cell.length_c   1.000
_cell.angle_alpha   90.00
_cell.angle_beta   90.00
_cell.angle_gamma   90.00
#
_symmetry.space_group_name_H-M   'P 1'
#
loop_
_entity.id
_entity.type
_entity.pdbx_description
1 polymer ?
#
loop_
_entity_poly.entity_id
_entity_poly.type
_entity_poly.pdbx_seq_one_letter_code
_entity_poly.pdbx_strand_id
1 'polypeptide(L)'
;MTAGNAPSSKSQFAILPMWVIDRIKEEMRLGPAAWQAITDAVEQAETPQALPCEVKLPPGTVIGQGSPLSTLLMAIAQRARQPAHAQVFSKEPPAPQSDPEPIAWMVGTAIWWTKEEAERDAAEVGQAVVGLGPMTECSCARRQC
;
A
#
# COMPACT_ATOMS: atom_id res chain seq x y z
N MET A 1 47.24 -21.22 18.70
CA MET A 1 45.88 -21.30 19.27
C MET A 1 45.28 -19.90 19.20
N THR A 2 44.61 -19.58 18.11
CA THR A 2 44.00 -18.26 17.86
C THR A 2 42.63 -18.22 18.54
N ALA A 3 42.52 -17.42 19.59
CA ALA A 3 41.25 -17.15 20.26
C ALA A 3 40.33 -16.39 19.30
N GLY A 4 39.25 -17.05 18.88
CA GLY A 4 38.19 -16.46 18.09
C GLY A 4 37.49 -15.36 18.88
N ASN A 5 37.65 -14.12 18.42
CA ASN A 5 36.96 -12.95 18.95
C ASN A 5 35.50 -13.02 18.48
N ALA A 6 34.59 -13.50 19.34
CA ALA A 6 33.16 -13.54 19.06
C ALA A 6 32.56 -12.12 19.19
N PRO A 7 31.92 -11.55 18.15
CA PRO A 7 31.22 -10.28 18.30
C PRO A 7 29.97 -10.50 19.15
N SER A 8 30.01 -9.98 20.38
CA SER A 8 28.87 -9.84 21.29
C SER A 8 27.77 -9.04 20.59
N SER A 9 26.79 -9.75 20.02
CA SER A 9 25.62 -9.15 19.40
C SER A 9 24.69 -8.67 20.52
N LYS A 10 24.87 -7.42 20.94
CA LYS A 10 23.98 -6.75 21.89
C LYS A 10 22.62 -6.59 21.22
N SER A 11 21.65 -7.44 21.59
CA SER A 11 20.25 -7.27 21.23
C SER A 11 19.73 -5.99 21.88
N GLN A 12 19.81 -4.88 21.15
CA GLN A 12 19.31 -3.58 21.59
C GLN A 12 17.79 -3.59 21.45
N PHE A 13 17.09 -3.84 22.56
CA PHE A 13 15.65 -3.62 22.63
C PHE A 13 15.39 -2.11 22.55
N ALA A 14 14.60 -1.69 21.56
CA ALA A 14 14.15 -0.31 21.45
C ALA A 14 12.94 -0.13 22.38
N ILE A 15 13.15 0.55 23.52
CA ILE A 15 12.05 0.98 24.39
C ILE A 15 11.35 2.14 23.69
N LEU A 16 10.12 1.91 23.23
CA LEU A 16 9.30 2.96 22.62
C LEU A 16 8.79 3.91 23.72
N PRO A 17 8.92 5.23 23.56
CA PRO A 17 8.33 6.18 24.49
C PRO A 17 6.79 6.11 24.42
N MET A 18 6.12 6.34 25.57
CA MET A 18 4.66 6.19 25.72
C MET A 18 3.83 6.90 24.64
N TRP A 19 4.25 8.09 24.19
CA TRP A 19 3.55 8.84 23.14
C TRP A 19 3.48 8.09 21.79
N VAL A 20 4.47 7.24 21.47
CA VAL A 20 4.46 6.43 20.26
C VAL A 20 3.39 5.34 20.37
N ILE A 21 3.30 4.72 21.55
CA ILE A 21 2.30 3.69 21.82
C ILE A 21 0.89 4.30 21.73
N ASP A 22 0.70 5.49 22.30
CA ASP A 22 -0.59 6.19 22.26
C ASP A 22 -0.99 6.57 20.83
N ARG A 23 -0.03 7.06 20.03
CA ARG A 23 -0.26 7.36 18.61
C ARG A 23 -0.64 6.12 17.80
N ILE A 24 0.01 4.98 18.05
CA ILE A 24 -0.33 3.72 17.37
C ILE A 24 -1.75 3.26 17.77
N LYS A 25 -2.09 3.35 19.05
CA LYS A 25 -3.44 3.01 19.55
C LYS A 25 -4.51 3.89 18.89
N GLU A 26 -4.24 5.18 18.72
CA GLU A 26 -5.14 6.13 18.09
C GLU A 26 -5.34 5.86 16.60
N GLU A 27 -4.24 5.70 15.83
CA GLU A 27 -4.28 5.38 14.40
C GLU A 27 -5.00 4.06 14.11
N MET A 28 -4.77 3.04 14.95
CA MET A 28 -5.42 1.73 14.83
C MET A 28 -6.81 1.68 15.47
N ARG A 29 -7.27 2.78 16.09
CA ARG A 29 -8.53 2.89 16.86
C ARG A 29 -8.70 1.78 17.89
N LEU A 30 -7.60 1.33 18.50
CA LEU A 30 -7.61 0.21 19.44
C LEU A 30 -7.97 0.71 20.84
N GLY A 31 -9.06 0.19 21.40
CA GLY A 31 -9.41 0.41 22.80
C GLY A 31 -8.37 -0.24 23.74
N PRO A 32 -8.28 0.18 25.02
CA PRO A 32 -7.31 -0.35 25.98
C PRO A 32 -7.34 -1.88 26.13
N ALA A 33 -8.55 -2.47 26.15
CA ALA A 33 -8.74 -3.92 26.23
C ALA A 33 -8.29 -4.65 24.95
N ALA A 34 -8.51 -4.07 23.77
CA ALA A 34 -8.06 -4.65 22.50
C ALA A 34 -6.54 -4.63 22.39
N TRP A 35 -5.89 -3.54 22.84
CA TRP A 35 -4.44 -3.45 22.91
C TRP A 35 -3.82 -4.47 23.87
N GLN A 36 -4.44 -4.66 25.04
CA GLN A 36 -3.98 -5.66 26.00
C GLN A 36 -4.09 -7.07 25.42
N ALA A 37 -5.22 -7.41 24.80
CA ALA A 37 -5.40 -8.70 24.15
C ALA A 37 -4.35 -8.97 23.05
N ILE A 38 -3.96 -7.94 22.28
CA ILE A 38 -2.87 -8.04 21.29
C ILE A 38 -1.53 -8.27 21.99
N THR A 39 -1.26 -7.56 23.08
CA THR A 39 0.00 -7.69 23.83
C THR A 39 0.14 -9.10 24.41
N ASP A 40 -0.91 -9.60 25.06
CA ASP A 40 -0.95 -10.94 25.64
C ASP A 40 -0.80 -12.01 24.54
N ALA A 41 -1.45 -11.81 23.38
CA ALA A 41 -1.33 -12.71 22.23
C ALA A 41 0.09 -12.71 21.64
N VAL A 42 0.77 -11.56 21.60
CA VAL A 42 2.17 -11.47 21.13
C VAL A 42 3.12 -12.11 22.12
N GLU A 43 2.91 -11.94 23.42
CA GLU A 43 3.74 -12.54 24.46
C GLU A 43 3.61 -14.07 24.51
N GLN A 44 2.41 -14.58 24.25
CA GLN A 44 2.15 -16.03 24.17
C GLN A 44 2.48 -16.66 22.82
N ALA A 45 2.72 -15.86 21.78
CA ALA A 45 3.00 -16.37 20.45
C ALA A 45 4.42 -16.94 20.35
N GLU A 46 4.52 -18.19 19.88
CA GLU A 46 5.80 -18.73 19.42
C GLU A 46 6.20 -17.99 18.14
N THR A 47 7.40 -17.39 18.13
CA THR A 47 7.88 -16.65 16.97
C THR A 47 8.05 -17.60 15.78
N PRO A 48 7.26 -17.47 14.71
CA PRO A 48 7.38 -18.38 13.59
C PRO A 48 8.71 -18.15 12.90
N GLN A 49 9.45 -19.24 12.62
CA GLN A 49 10.75 -19.13 11.94
C GLN A 49 10.61 -18.63 10.50
N ALA A 50 9.43 -18.78 9.91
CA ALA A 50 9.09 -18.39 8.55
C ALA A 50 7.83 -17.51 8.52
N LEU A 51 7.73 -16.65 7.51
CA LEU A 51 6.61 -15.73 7.36
C LEU A 51 5.32 -16.48 7.00
N PRO A 52 4.22 -16.27 7.74
CA PRO A 52 2.94 -16.92 7.47
C PRO A 52 2.23 -16.34 6.24
N CYS A 53 2.63 -15.16 5.77
CA CYS A 53 2.05 -14.46 4.63
C CYS A 53 3.12 -13.66 3.86
N GLU A 54 2.77 -13.26 2.65
CA GLU A 54 3.59 -12.36 1.84
C GLU A 54 3.64 -10.96 2.47
N VAL A 55 4.84 -10.43 2.67
CA VAL A 55 5.07 -9.11 3.27
C VAL A 55 5.64 -8.17 2.22
N LYS A 56 4.90 -7.11 1.92
CA LYS A 56 5.33 -6.02 1.03
C LYS A 56 5.91 -4.90 1.87
N LEU A 57 7.19 -4.63 1.67
CA LEU A 57 7.88 -3.49 2.25
C LEU A 57 8.14 -2.44 1.16
N PRO A 58 7.49 -1.25 1.21
CA PRO A 58 7.73 -0.20 0.22
C PRO A 58 9.14 0.38 0.31
N PRO A 59 9.86 0.62 -0.80
CA PRO A 59 9.36 0.50 -2.17
C PRO A 59 9.83 -0.82 -2.82
N GLY A 60 8.87 -1.68 -3.18
CA GLY A 60 9.09 -2.82 -4.08
C GLY A 60 9.74 -4.09 -3.50
N THR A 61 10.12 -4.16 -2.22
CA THR A 61 10.60 -5.43 -1.65
C THR A 61 9.42 -6.28 -1.22
N VAL A 62 9.24 -7.41 -1.89
CA VAL A 62 8.25 -8.43 -1.53
C VAL A 62 9.00 -9.61 -0.92
N ILE A 63 8.62 -9.99 0.29
CA ILE A 63 9.13 -11.20 0.95
C ILE A 63 8.00 -12.21 0.98
N GLY A 64 8.16 -13.29 0.21
CA GLY A 64 7.13 -14.31 0.05
C GLY A 64 6.85 -15.09 1.34
N GLN A 65 5.65 -15.66 1.42
CA GLN A 65 5.29 -16.64 2.44
C GLN A 65 6.33 -17.78 2.52
N GLY A 66 6.64 -18.25 3.71
CA GLY A 66 7.65 -19.28 3.94
C GLY A 66 9.09 -18.77 4.00
N SER A 67 9.34 -17.50 3.67
CA SER A 67 10.67 -16.89 3.84
C SER A 67 11.02 -16.77 5.33
N PRO A 68 12.30 -16.90 5.73
CA PRO A 68 12.69 -16.75 7.12
C PRO A 68 12.29 -15.39 7.69
N LEU A 69 11.77 -15.37 8.92
CA LEU A 69 11.44 -14.11 9.62
C LEU A 69 12.69 -13.23 9.78
N SER A 70 13.87 -13.85 9.90
CA SER A 70 15.16 -13.15 9.92
C SER A 70 15.41 -12.34 8.64
N THR A 71 14.96 -12.83 7.48
CA THR A 71 15.06 -12.10 6.21
C THR A 71 14.22 -10.83 6.25
N LEU A 72 13.02 -10.89 6.81
CA LEU A 72 12.18 -9.71 7.02
C LEU A 72 12.83 -8.71 7.98
N LEU A 73 13.27 -9.16 9.16
CA LEU A 73 13.91 -8.31 10.16
C LEU A 73 15.18 -7.65 9.62
N MET A 74 15.97 -8.40 8.85
CA MET A 74 17.18 -7.88 8.21
C MET A 74 16.85 -6.85 7.14
N ALA A 75 15.83 -7.07 6.31
CA ALA A 75 15.38 -6.08 5.33
C ALA A 75 14.92 -4.77 6.01
N ILE A 76 14.15 -4.86 7.11
CA ILE A 76 13.72 -3.71 7.91
C ILE A 76 14.94 -2.98 8.50
N ALA A 77 15.89 -3.71 9.10
CA ALA A 77 17.08 -3.12 9.71
C ALA A 77 17.99 -2.43 8.68
N GLN A 78 18.16 -3.02 7.48
CA GLN A 78 18.92 -2.41 6.40
C GLN A 78 18.31 -1.08 5.95
N ARG A 79 16.99 -1.00 5.84
CA ARG A 79 16.26 0.22 5.47
C ARG A 79 16.39 1.32 6.51
N ALA A 80 16.33 0.97 7.80
CA ALA A 80 16.55 1.92 8.88
C ALA A 80 17.95 2.55 8.85
N ARG A 81 18.96 1.78 8.39
CA ARG A 81 20.35 2.25 8.25
C ARG A 81 20.58 3.10 7.00
N GLN A 82 19.78 2.90 5.95
CA GLN A 82 19.98 3.55 4.66
C GLN A 82 18.66 4.07 4.05
N PRO A 83 18.05 5.10 4.64
CA PRO A 83 16.77 5.63 4.19
C PRO A 83 16.85 6.25 2.78
N ALA A 84 18.02 6.77 2.38
CA ALA A 84 18.19 7.44 1.08
C ALA A 84 18.02 6.49 -0.11
N HIS A 85 18.51 5.24 -0.04
CA HIS A 85 18.36 4.26 -1.12
C HIS A 85 16.96 3.63 -1.13
N ALA A 86 16.31 3.57 0.03
CA ALA A 86 14.91 3.16 0.17
C ALA A 86 13.92 4.23 -0.34
N GLN A 87 14.33 5.48 -0.57
CA GLN A 87 13.46 6.52 -1.14
C GLN A 87 13.46 6.53 -2.68
N VAL A 88 14.43 5.85 -3.33
CA VAL A 88 14.67 5.97 -4.78
C VAL A 88 13.55 5.35 -5.64
N PHE A 89 12.73 4.46 -5.08
CA PHE A 89 11.58 3.89 -5.79
C PHE A 89 10.21 4.42 -5.32
N SER A 90 10.17 5.36 -4.37
CA SER A 90 8.94 6.12 -4.05
C SER A 90 8.64 7.21 -5.08
N LYS A 91 9.45 7.30 -6.14
CA LYS A 91 9.05 8.00 -7.35
C LYS A 91 8.14 7.04 -8.12
N GLU A 92 6.84 7.12 -7.83
CA GLU A 92 5.82 6.72 -8.79
C GLU A 92 6.30 7.19 -10.16
N PRO A 93 6.53 6.31 -11.15
CA PRO A 93 6.67 6.79 -12.51
C PRO A 93 5.41 7.64 -12.74
N PRO A 94 5.49 8.88 -13.29
CA PRO A 94 4.27 9.51 -13.76
C PRO A 94 3.62 8.47 -14.64
N ALA A 95 2.42 8.01 -14.23
CA ALA A 95 1.68 7.04 -15.01
C ALA A 95 1.74 7.52 -16.45
N PRO A 96 2.04 6.64 -17.43
CA PRO A 96 1.97 7.05 -18.82
C PRO A 96 0.61 7.74 -18.96
N GLN A 97 0.62 9.03 -19.27
CA GLN A 97 -0.57 9.77 -19.65
C GLN A 97 -0.96 9.22 -21.02
N SER A 98 -1.37 7.95 -21.04
CA SER A 98 -2.21 7.41 -22.08
C SER A 98 -3.51 8.17 -21.87
N ASP A 99 -3.80 9.10 -22.78
CA ASP A 99 -5.12 9.71 -22.88
C ASP A 99 -6.16 8.64 -22.56
N PRO A 100 -6.96 8.83 -21.51
CA PRO A 100 -7.72 7.73 -20.98
C PRO A 100 -8.78 7.38 -22.00
N GLU A 101 -8.73 6.14 -22.50
CA GLU A 101 -9.83 5.59 -23.27
C GLU A 101 -11.12 5.82 -22.46
N PRO A 102 -12.17 6.34 -23.08
CA PRO A 102 -13.39 6.67 -22.36
C PRO A 102 -13.91 5.41 -21.66
N ILE A 103 -14.04 5.51 -20.33
CA ILE A 103 -14.47 4.41 -19.46
C ILE A 103 -15.95 4.11 -19.73
N ALA A 104 -16.71 5.09 -20.21
CA ALA A 104 -18.08 4.91 -20.66
C ALA A 104 -18.36 5.74 -21.92
N TRP A 105 -19.41 5.38 -22.65
CA TRP A 105 -19.84 6.04 -23.86
C TRP A 105 -21.30 6.47 -23.70
N MET A 106 -21.61 7.70 -24.06
CA MET A 106 -22.98 8.24 -24.02
C MET A 106 -23.55 8.32 -25.43
N VAL A 107 -24.78 7.83 -25.59
CA VAL A 107 -25.59 7.99 -26.81
C VAL A 107 -26.91 8.59 -26.39
N GLY A 108 -27.14 9.84 -26.76
CA GLY A 108 -28.30 10.60 -26.28
C GLY A 108 -28.30 10.77 -24.77
N THR A 109 -29.16 10.01 -24.08
CA THR A 109 -29.27 9.97 -22.62
C THR A 109 -28.89 8.61 -22.01
N ALA A 110 -28.52 7.62 -22.83
CA ALA A 110 -28.11 6.29 -22.39
C ALA A 110 -26.58 6.20 -22.23
N ILE A 111 -26.12 5.36 -21.29
CA ILE A 111 -24.71 5.15 -20.98
C ILE A 111 -24.35 3.68 -21.23
N TRP A 112 -23.26 3.47 -21.98
CA TRP A 112 -22.71 2.19 -22.36
C TRP A 112 -21.29 2.03 -21.82
N TRP A 113 -20.91 0.84 -21.37
CA TRP A 113 -19.56 0.57 -20.87
C TRP A 113 -18.63 0.00 -21.95
N THR A 114 -19.17 -0.32 -23.13
CA THR A 114 -18.40 -0.77 -24.29
C THR A 114 -18.66 0.15 -25.49
N LYS A 115 -17.65 0.33 -26.34
CA LYS A 115 -17.71 1.23 -27.48
C LYS A 115 -18.64 0.68 -28.56
N GLU A 116 -18.59 -0.62 -28.78
CA GLU A 116 -19.31 -1.33 -29.83
C GLU A 116 -20.83 -1.29 -29.59
N GLU A 117 -21.27 -1.32 -28.32
CA GLU A 117 -22.68 -1.16 -27.97
C GLU A 117 -23.15 0.27 -28.20
N ALA A 118 -22.33 1.26 -27.82
CA ALA A 118 -22.63 2.66 -28.08
C ALA A 118 -22.72 2.97 -29.58
N GLU A 119 -21.82 2.45 -30.40
CA GLU A 119 -21.85 2.68 -31.86
C GLU A 119 -23.08 2.05 -32.52
N ARG A 120 -23.53 0.89 -32.03
CA ARG A 120 -24.74 0.24 -32.52
C ARG A 120 -25.99 1.04 -32.18
N ASP A 121 -26.11 1.50 -30.93
CA ASP A 121 -27.23 2.31 -30.46
C ASP A 121 -27.26 3.69 -31.16
N ALA A 122 -26.09 4.28 -31.36
CA ALA A 122 -25.93 5.52 -32.14
C ALA A 122 -26.39 5.38 -33.60
N ALA A 123 -26.12 4.23 -34.24
CA ALA A 123 -26.58 3.96 -35.60
C ALA A 123 -28.11 3.75 -35.66
N GLU A 124 -28.71 3.19 -34.62
CA GLU A 124 -30.16 2.97 -34.53
C GLU A 124 -30.93 4.27 -34.22
N VAL A 125 -30.41 5.10 -33.31
CA VAL A 125 -31.04 6.35 -32.86
C VAL A 125 -30.62 7.55 -33.73
N GLY A 126 -29.57 7.39 -34.56
CA GLY A 126 -29.02 8.44 -35.41
C GLY A 126 -28.30 9.55 -34.62
N GLN A 127 -27.73 9.22 -33.47
CA GLN A 127 -27.09 10.18 -32.56
C GLN A 127 -25.59 9.92 -32.45
N ALA A 128 -24.82 10.95 -32.12
CA ALA A 128 -23.37 10.82 -31.99
C ALA A 128 -22.99 10.09 -30.70
N VAL A 129 -21.98 9.22 -30.78
CA VAL A 129 -21.34 8.61 -29.62
C VAL A 129 -20.39 9.62 -28.99
N VAL A 130 -20.60 9.93 -27.70
CA VAL A 130 -19.70 10.79 -26.92
C VAL A 130 -18.94 9.94 -25.92
N GLY A 131 -17.61 9.90 -26.05
CA GLY A 131 -16.75 9.24 -25.06
C GLY A 131 -16.77 10.02 -23.74
N LEU A 132 -17.23 9.38 -22.67
CA LEU A 132 -17.07 9.87 -21.31
C LEU A 132 -15.73 9.36 -20.78
N GLY A 133 -14.77 10.28 -20.71
CA GLY A 133 -13.49 10.05 -20.05
C GLY A 133 -13.66 9.62 -18.59
N PRO A 134 -12.57 9.21 -17.92
CA PRO A 134 -12.58 8.82 -16.52
C PRO A 134 -13.20 9.93 -15.67
N MET A 135 -14.17 9.56 -14.84
CA MET A 135 -14.87 10.45 -13.90
C MET A 135 -13.98 10.87 -12.71
N THR A 136 -12.70 11.12 -12.94
CA THR A 136 -11.79 11.69 -11.93
C THR A 136 -11.89 13.21 -11.84
N GLU A 137 -12.65 13.87 -12.71
CA GLU A 137 -12.87 15.32 -12.68
C GLU A 137 -14.23 15.68 -12.06
N CYS A 138 -14.39 15.38 -10.78
CA CYS A 138 -15.26 16.16 -9.91
C CYS A 138 -14.39 17.00 -8.97
N SER A 139 -13.56 17.87 -9.54
CA SER A 139 -13.13 19.04 -8.79
C SER A 139 -14.32 19.99 -8.77
N CYS A 140 -15.01 20.06 -7.63
CA CYS A 140 -15.83 21.21 -7.30
C CYS A 140 -14.90 22.43 -7.29
N ALA A 141 -14.66 23.01 -8.46
CA ALA A 141 -14.09 24.33 -8.62
C ALA A 141 -15.11 25.30 -8.03
N ARG A 142 -14.91 25.55 -6.73
CA ARG A 142 -15.43 26.64 -5.93
C ARG A 142 -15.47 27.93 -6.76
N ARG A 143 -16.58 28.17 -7.46
CA ARG A 143 -16.91 29.49 -7.99
C ARG A 143 -17.44 30.30 -6.83
N GLN A 144 -16.53 31.11 -6.30
CA GLN A 144 -16.75 32.20 -5.37
C GLN A 144 -17.73 33.21 -6.00
N CYS A 145 -18.61 33.75 -5.16
CA CYS A 145 -19.50 34.88 -5.45
C CYS A 145 -18.73 36.09 -6.01
#